data_AF-A0A413WLR4-F1
#
_entry.id   AF-A0A413WLR4-F1
#
_cell.length_a   1.000
_cell.length_b   1.000
_cell.length_c   1.000
_cell.angle_alpha   90.00
_cell.angle_beta   90.00
_cell.angle_gamma   90.00
#
_symmetry.space_group_name_H-M   'P 1'
#
loop_
_entity.id
_entity.type
_entity.pdbx_description
1 polymer ?
#
loop_
_entity_poly.entity_id
_entity_poly.type
_entity_poly.pdbx_seq_one_letter_code
_entity_poly.pdbx_strand_id
1 'polypeptide(L)'
;MSARGFLILLLGMLTVITISVTAGIQSYNDVHEKQASEQVQQELNDQMTAQGWSAYEYHKLEGSTVTLFTNADDTILGLGIMKTNGEFSSSTRDTIEETPFDWAHLGNGTDEYLGVRLNNQPEDVVYLRLQNSDWSKTYMVNNPQDEGYIRTYLITLEKTLLGDWTLETLDREKNVLHSEQL
;
A
#
# COMPACT_ATOMS: atom_id res chain seq x y z
N MET A 1 83.36 15.09 18.89
CA MET A 1 83.33 14.89 20.37
C MET A 1 82.16 15.70 20.88
N SER A 2 81.13 15.24 21.59
CA SER A 2 80.76 14.01 22.30
C SER A 2 79.21 14.02 22.41
N ALA A 3 78.51 12.94 22.06
CA ALA A 3 77.88 11.99 22.98
C ALA A 3 76.68 12.50 23.81
N ARG A 4 75.48 12.04 23.38
CA ARG A 4 74.42 11.34 24.15
C ARG A 4 73.75 12.00 25.38
N GLY A 5 72.42 11.95 25.37
CA GLY A 5 71.53 11.91 26.55
C GLY A 5 70.05 12.06 26.12
N PHE A 6 69.36 11.01 25.66
CA PHE A 6 68.37 10.20 26.42
C PHE A 6 67.19 11.01 27.03
N LEU A 7 65.97 10.82 26.47
CA LEU A 7 64.75 10.22 27.10
C LEU A 7 63.97 11.23 28.00
N ILE A 8 62.63 11.38 28.10
CA ILE A 8 61.41 10.57 27.87
C ILE A 8 60.16 11.50 27.88
N LEU A 9 59.13 11.07 27.14
CA LEU A 9 57.65 11.25 27.27
C LEU A 9 57.02 12.41 28.06
N LEU A 10 55.98 13.02 27.47
CA LEU A 10 54.55 12.92 27.88
C LEU A 10 53.70 13.79 26.91
N LEU A 11 52.86 13.20 26.05
CA LEU A 11 51.43 12.89 26.25
C LEU A 11 50.52 14.14 26.32
N GLY A 12 49.64 14.28 25.31
CA GLY A 12 48.29 14.83 25.50
C GLY A 12 47.93 16.14 24.79
N MET A 13 47.41 16.06 23.57
CA MET A 13 45.98 16.29 23.23
C MET A 13 45.83 16.56 21.74
N LEU A 14 45.25 15.58 21.06
CA LEU A 14 44.72 15.68 19.71
C LEU A 14 43.28 16.19 19.84
N THR A 15 43.01 17.44 19.47
CA THR A 15 41.62 17.88 19.17
C THR A 15 41.48 18.02 17.68
N VAL A 16 41.13 16.90 17.03
CA VAL A 16 40.48 16.94 15.72
C VAL A 16 39.02 17.32 15.98
N ILE A 17 38.63 18.52 15.57
CA ILE A 17 37.22 18.88 15.50
C ILE A 17 36.66 18.21 14.24
N THR A 18 36.13 17.01 14.39
CA THR A 18 35.24 16.40 13.40
C THR A 18 33.85 16.97 13.64
N ILE A 19 33.42 17.94 12.83
CA ILE A 19 32.01 18.33 12.77
C ILE A 19 31.29 17.23 12.00
N SER A 20 30.59 16.36 12.73
CA SER A 20 29.71 15.34 12.17
C SER A 20 28.49 16.00 11.53
N VAL A 21 28.50 16.16 10.21
CA VAL A 21 27.28 16.45 9.44
C VAL A 21 26.60 15.12 9.14
N THR A 22 25.71 14.66 10.02
CA THR A 22 24.94 13.42 9.77
C THR A 22 23.50 13.47 10.26
N ALA A 23 22.98 14.66 10.59
CA ALA A 23 21.57 14.84 10.95
C ALA A 23 20.74 15.59 9.89
N GLY A 24 21.37 16.23 8.89
CA GLY A 24 20.68 17.07 7.89
C GLY A 24 20.22 16.34 6.63
N ILE A 25 20.79 15.17 6.31
CA ILE A 25 20.49 14.46 5.06
C ILE A 25 19.20 13.63 5.19
N GLN A 26 18.94 13.03 6.35
CA GLN A 26 17.72 12.25 6.60
C GLN A 26 16.47 13.14 6.61
N SER A 27 16.49 14.26 7.34
CA SER A 27 15.34 15.17 7.38
C SER A 27 15.01 15.83 6.04
N TYR A 28 15.99 16.06 5.17
CA TYR A 28 15.74 16.66 3.85
C TYR A 28 15.12 15.65 2.88
N ASN A 29 15.62 14.41 2.88
CA ASN A 29 15.07 13.34 2.04
C ASN A 29 13.66 12.94 2.48
N ASP A 30 13.40 12.81 3.78
CA ASP A 30 12.07 12.42 4.29
C ASP A 30 10.99 13.47 3.94
N VAL A 31 11.35 14.76 3.99
CA VAL A 31 10.43 15.86 3.62
C VAL A 31 10.20 15.92 2.12
N HIS A 32 11.24 15.75 1.31
CA HIS A 32 11.13 15.73 -0.15
C HIS A 32 10.37 14.52 -0.67
N GLU A 33 10.60 13.33 -0.11
CA GLU A 33 9.85 12.13 -0.46
C GLU A 33 8.38 12.28 -0.10
N LYS A 34 8.07 12.83 1.09
CA LYS A 34 6.69 13.11 1.49
C LYS A 34 6.00 14.11 0.54
N GLN A 35 6.66 15.21 0.20
CA GLN A 35 6.12 16.23 -0.70
C GLN A 35 5.93 15.71 -2.13
N ALA A 36 6.91 14.98 -2.68
CA ALA A 36 6.80 14.35 -3.99
C ALA A 36 5.64 13.34 -4.00
N SER A 37 5.46 12.62 -2.89
CA SER A 37 4.40 11.64 -2.73
C SER A 37 3.00 12.26 -2.59
N GLU A 38 2.87 13.42 -1.95
CA GLU A 38 1.62 14.21 -1.92
C GLU A 38 1.30 14.77 -3.30
N GLN A 39 2.30 15.27 -4.03
CA GLN A 39 2.14 15.80 -5.38
C GLN A 39 1.68 14.72 -6.37
N VAL A 40 2.28 13.52 -6.34
CA VAL A 40 1.90 12.38 -7.18
C VAL A 40 0.45 11.96 -6.89
N GLN A 41 0.06 11.89 -5.61
CA GLN A 41 -1.31 11.54 -5.24
C GLN A 41 -2.32 12.59 -5.74
N GLN A 42 -1.97 13.88 -5.64
CA GLN A 42 -2.83 14.96 -6.10
C GLN A 42 -2.96 14.97 -7.63
N GLU A 43 -1.88 14.75 -8.37
CA GLU A 43 -1.92 14.63 -9.83
C GLU A 43 -2.81 13.45 -10.27
N LEU A 44 -2.70 12.30 -9.60
CA LEU A 44 -3.58 11.15 -9.86
C LEU A 44 -5.04 11.50 -9.58
N ASN A 45 -5.31 12.15 -8.44
CA ASN A 45 -6.66 12.59 -8.10
C ASN A 45 -7.25 13.53 -9.15
N ASP A 46 -6.48 14.51 -9.62
CA ASP A 46 -6.91 15.48 -10.62
C ASP A 46 -7.21 14.79 -11.96
N GLN A 47 -6.34 13.87 -12.41
CA GLN A 47 -6.52 13.09 -13.63
C GLN A 47 -7.77 12.18 -13.57
N MET A 48 -8.02 11.54 -12.43
CA MET A 48 -9.21 10.71 -12.22
C MET A 48 -10.49 11.54 -12.18
N THR A 49 -10.47 12.63 -11.42
CA THR A 49 -11.62 13.53 -11.29
C THR A 49 -12.00 14.15 -12.64
N ALA A 50 -11.00 14.53 -13.46
CA ALA A 50 -11.22 15.04 -14.81
C ALA A 50 -11.93 14.03 -15.73
N GLN A 51 -11.84 12.74 -15.42
CA GLN A 51 -12.49 11.64 -16.14
C GLN A 51 -13.79 11.16 -15.48
N GLY A 52 -14.23 11.82 -14.39
CA GLY A 52 -15.45 11.46 -13.66
C GLY A 52 -15.28 10.33 -12.65
N TRP A 53 -14.03 9.98 -12.29
CA TRP A 53 -13.73 8.96 -11.29
C TRP A 53 -13.44 9.59 -9.92
N SER A 54 -13.81 8.87 -8.86
CA SER A 54 -13.55 9.24 -7.47
C SER A 54 -12.77 8.12 -6.77
N ALA A 55 -11.65 8.44 -6.15
CA ALA A 55 -10.90 7.45 -5.36
C ALA A 55 -11.46 7.28 -3.96
N TYR A 56 -11.57 6.03 -3.51
CA TYR A 56 -11.78 5.72 -2.11
C TYR A 56 -10.49 5.86 -1.31
N GLU A 57 -9.37 5.41 -1.87
CA GLU A 57 -8.09 5.36 -1.17
C GLU A 57 -6.89 5.37 -2.12
N TYR A 58 -5.72 5.69 -1.57
CA TYR A 58 -4.44 5.68 -2.26
C TYR A 58 -3.42 4.89 -1.44
N HIS A 59 -2.83 3.88 -2.07
CA HIS A 59 -1.78 3.04 -1.51
C HIS A 59 -0.46 3.34 -2.20
N LYS A 60 0.48 3.87 -1.43
CA LYS A 60 1.83 4.18 -1.92
C LYS A 60 2.70 2.95 -1.82
N LEU A 61 3.26 2.53 -2.95
CA LEU A 61 4.17 1.39 -3.07
C LEU A 61 5.50 1.87 -3.63
N GLU A 62 6.52 1.01 -3.56
CA GLU A 62 7.80 1.33 -4.16
C GLU A 62 7.62 1.49 -5.69
N GLY A 63 7.85 2.70 -6.19
CA GLY A 63 7.76 3.00 -7.64
C GLY A 63 6.35 3.20 -8.20
N SER A 64 5.28 3.10 -7.39
CA SER A 64 3.91 3.32 -7.88
C SER A 64 2.92 3.76 -6.79
N THR A 65 1.77 4.30 -7.20
CA THR A 65 0.61 4.55 -6.34
C THR A 65 -0.57 3.78 -6.89
N VAL A 66 -1.21 2.96 -6.06
CA VAL A 66 -2.40 2.20 -6.39
C VAL A 66 -3.63 2.88 -5.81
N THR A 67 -4.74 2.90 -6.53
CA THR A 67 -5.98 3.51 -6.05
C THR A 67 -7.19 2.66 -6.41
N LEU A 68 -8.06 2.45 -5.44
CA LEU A 68 -9.39 1.89 -5.66
C LEU A 68 -10.35 3.07 -5.88
N PHE A 69 -11.10 3.03 -6.98
CA PHE A 69 -11.93 4.14 -7.41
C PHE A 69 -13.29 3.69 -7.94
N THR A 70 -14.19 4.64 -8.08
CA THR A 70 -15.58 4.46 -8.49
C THR A 70 -16.05 5.58 -9.42
N ASN A 71 -17.16 5.38 -10.12
CA ASN A 71 -17.88 6.47 -10.80
C ASN A 71 -18.88 7.17 -9.86
N ALA A 72 -19.49 8.25 -10.34
CA ALA A 72 -20.35 9.12 -9.54
C ALA A 72 -21.61 8.45 -8.95
N ASP A 73 -22.10 7.38 -9.57
CA ASP A 73 -23.28 6.60 -9.17
C ASP A 73 -22.92 5.25 -8.53
N ASP A 74 -21.64 5.01 -8.22
CA ASP A 74 -21.13 3.82 -7.54
C ASP A 74 -21.39 2.47 -8.23
N THR A 75 -21.70 2.50 -9.53
CA THR A 75 -22.00 1.32 -10.36
C THR A 75 -20.77 0.64 -10.97
N ILE A 76 -19.59 1.26 -10.87
CA ILE A 76 -18.32 0.74 -11.39
C ILE A 76 -17.28 0.77 -10.28
N LEU A 77 -16.57 -0.35 -10.09
CA LEU A 77 -15.39 -0.41 -9.24
C LEU A 77 -14.15 -0.58 -10.12
N GLY A 78 -13.16 0.26 -9.88
CA GLY A 78 -11.92 0.25 -10.62
C GLY A 78 -10.70 0.21 -9.72
N LEU A 79 -9.65 -0.45 -10.19
CA LEU A 79 -8.33 -0.41 -9.59
C LEU A 79 -7.37 0.25 -10.59
N GLY A 80 -6.65 1.27 -10.14
CA GLY A 80 -5.72 2.04 -10.96
C GLY A 80 -4.31 2.04 -10.37
N ILE A 81 -3.29 2.06 -11.23
CA ILE A 81 -1.89 2.17 -10.84
C ILE A 81 -1.27 3.33 -11.59
N MET A 82 -0.65 4.25 -10.87
CA MET A 82 0.20 5.30 -11.43
C MET A 82 1.65 5.03 -11.07
N LYS A 83 2.50 4.82 -12.06
CA LYS A 83 3.94 4.70 -11.87
C LYS A 83 4.57 6.07 -11.62
N THR A 84 5.76 6.10 -11.04
CA THR A 84 6.51 7.35 -10.78
C THR A 84 6.87 8.14 -12.05
N ASN A 85 6.84 7.51 -13.23
CA ASN A 85 7.02 8.17 -14.52
C ASN A 85 5.73 8.81 -15.08
N GLY A 86 4.61 8.76 -14.34
CA GLY A 86 3.32 9.30 -14.75
C GLY A 86 2.47 8.35 -15.62
N GLU A 87 2.95 7.14 -15.92
CA GLU A 87 2.16 6.15 -16.66
C GLU A 87 1.02 5.64 -15.77
N PHE A 88 -0.21 5.78 -16.26
CA PHE A 88 -1.42 5.29 -15.59
C PHE A 88 -2.00 4.08 -16.32
N SER A 89 -2.34 3.04 -15.57
CA SER A 89 -3.11 1.89 -16.02
C SER A 89 -4.29 1.66 -15.08
N SER A 90 -5.39 1.11 -15.60
CA SER A 90 -6.56 0.78 -14.80
C SER A 90 -7.29 -0.43 -15.32
N SER A 91 -8.04 -1.07 -14.43
CA SER A 91 -9.00 -2.13 -14.71
C SER A 91 -10.29 -1.77 -13.99
N THR A 92 -11.43 -2.06 -14.62
CA THR A 92 -12.76 -1.73 -14.09
C THR A 92 -13.68 -2.93 -14.22
N ARG A 93 -14.70 -2.97 -13.37
CA ARG A 93 -15.84 -3.85 -13.54
C ARG A 93 -17.12 -3.22 -13.02
N ASP A 94 -18.24 -3.72 -13.50
CA ASP A 94 -19.54 -3.36 -12.99
C ASP A 94 -19.72 -3.90 -11.56
N THR A 95 -20.35 -3.09 -10.70
CA THR A 95 -20.75 -3.45 -9.34
C THR A 95 -22.22 -3.84 -9.34
N ILE A 96 -22.61 -4.60 -8.31
CA ILE A 96 -23.99 -5.00 -8.09
C ILE A 96 -24.41 -4.40 -6.76
N GLU A 97 -25.42 -3.53 -6.76
CA GLU A 97 -25.83 -2.72 -5.61
C GLU A 97 -26.18 -3.54 -4.34
N GLU A 98 -26.43 -4.85 -4.49
CA GLU A 98 -26.83 -5.75 -3.41
C GLU A 98 -25.75 -6.76 -2.97
N THR A 99 -24.55 -6.75 -3.57
CA THR A 99 -23.48 -7.67 -3.15
C THR A 99 -22.89 -7.25 -1.81
N PRO A 100 -22.52 -8.21 -0.95
CA PRO A 100 -21.93 -7.91 0.36
C PRO A 100 -20.57 -7.22 0.24
N PHE A 101 -19.83 -7.53 -0.82
CA PHE A 101 -18.60 -6.88 -1.20
C PHE A 101 -18.45 -6.93 -2.73
N ASP A 102 -17.59 -6.06 -3.26
CA ASP A 102 -17.11 -6.08 -4.64
C ASP A 102 -15.59 -6.13 -4.64
N TRP A 103 -15.00 -6.44 -5.79
CA TRP A 103 -13.55 -6.45 -5.96
C TRP A 103 -13.15 -5.99 -7.36
N ALA A 104 -11.94 -5.45 -7.51
CA ALA A 104 -11.35 -5.14 -8.80
C ALA A 104 -9.90 -5.64 -8.82
N HIS A 105 -9.51 -6.28 -9.92
CA HIS A 105 -8.17 -6.82 -10.11
C HIS A 105 -7.41 -6.05 -11.17
N LEU A 106 -6.15 -5.71 -10.89
CA LEU A 106 -5.23 -5.13 -11.85
C LEU A 106 -3.85 -5.75 -11.68
N GLY A 107 -3.33 -6.28 -12.78
CA GLY A 107 -2.02 -6.90 -12.86
C GLY A 107 -1.27 -6.48 -14.12
N ASN A 108 0.05 -6.44 -14.04
CA ASN A 108 0.93 -6.27 -15.20
C ASN A 108 1.93 -7.43 -15.38
N GLY A 109 1.68 -8.57 -14.70
CA GLY A 109 2.53 -9.76 -14.71
C GLY A 109 3.74 -9.69 -13.77
N THR A 110 4.10 -8.52 -13.26
CA THR A 110 5.13 -8.35 -12.20
C THR A 110 4.50 -7.98 -10.88
N ASP A 111 3.59 -7.00 -10.92
CA ASP A 111 2.81 -6.56 -9.78
C ASP A 111 1.34 -6.89 -10.03
N GLU A 112 0.70 -7.51 -9.05
CA GLU A 112 -0.68 -7.99 -9.13
C GLU A 112 -1.42 -7.51 -7.88
N TYR A 113 -2.57 -6.87 -8.08
CA TYR A 113 -3.32 -6.22 -7.01
C TYR A 113 -4.79 -6.57 -7.09
N LEU A 114 -5.38 -6.81 -5.92
CA LEU A 114 -6.80 -7.01 -5.74
C LEU A 114 -7.32 -5.97 -4.75
N GLY A 115 -8.10 -5.03 -5.23
CA GLY A 115 -8.82 -4.08 -4.38
C GLY A 115 -10.20 -4.63 -4.04
N VAL A 116 -10.60 -4.52 -2.78
CA VAL A 116 -11.87 -5.03 -2.26
C VAL A 116 -12.65 -3.87 -1.65
N ARG A 117 -13.94 -3.76 -1.97
CA ARG A 117 -14.89 -2.81 -1.38
C ARG A 117 -15.94 -3.58 -0.59
N LEU A 118 -16.04 -3.34 0.70
CA LEU A 118 -17.03 -3.94 1.61
C LEU A 118 -18.28 -3.04 1.63
N ASN A 119 -19.38 -3.53 1.07
CA ASN A 119 -20.60 -2.75 0.87
C ASN A 119 -21.53 -2.87 2.09
N ASN A 120 -21.75 -4.11 2.55
CA ASN A 120 -22.72 -4.42 3.60
C ASN A 120 -22.03 -4.90 4.87
N GLN A 121 -22.38 -4.27 6.00
CA GLN A 121 -21.87 -4.59 7.34
C GLN A 121 -20.33 -4.78 7.39
N PRO A 122 -19.54 -3.84 6.86
CA PRO A 122 -18.08 -3.93 6.90
C PRO A 122 -17.51 -4.12 8.33
N GLU A 123 -18.22 -3.65 9.36
CA GLU A 123 -17.87 -3.85 10.77
C GLU A 123 -17.87 -5.32 11.21
N ASP A 124 -18.64 -6.18 10.56
CA ASP A 124 -18.73 -7.61 10.87
C ASP A 124 -17.58 -8.40 10.20
N VAL A 125 -16.93 -7.81 9.19
CA VAL A 125 -15.83 -8.43 8.44
C VAL A 125 -14.50 -8.15 9.12
N VAL A 126 -13.97 -9.13 9.83
CA VAL A 126 -12.66 -9.05 10.51
C VAL A 126 -11.53 -9.46 9.58
N TYR A 127 -11.77 -10.47 8.74
CA TYR A 127 -10.76 -11.00 7.83
C TYR A 127 -11.27 -11.09 6.39
N LEU A 128 -10.32 -11.01 5.45
CA LEU A 128 -10.46 -11.52 4.10
C LEU A 128 -9.63 -12.80 3.97
N ARG A 129 -10.14 -13.81 3.27
CA ARG A 129 -9.36 -14.98 2.86
C ARG A 129 -9.37 -15.10 1.35
N LEU A 130 -8.18 -15.11 0.78
CA LEU A 130 -7.96 -15.42 -0.63
C LEU A 130 -7.42 -16.84 -0.72
N GLN A 131 -8.06 -17.68 -1.52
CA GLN A 131 -7.67 -19.09 -1.63
C GLN A 131 -7.92 -19.67 -3.02
N ASN A 132 -7.22 -20.77 -3.30
CA ASN A 132 -7.47 -21.69 -4.40
C ASN A 132 -7.25 -23.14 -3.90
N SER A 133 -7.20 -24.13 -4.80
CA SER A 133 -7.06 -25.55 -4.43
C SER A 133 -5.87 -25.88 -3.53
N ASP A 134 -4.74 -25.20 -3.70
CA ASP A 134 -3.46 -25.56 -3.08
C ASP A 134 -2.88 -24.45 -2.19
N TRP A 135 -3.56 -23.32 -2.07
CA TRP A 135 -3.07 -22.14 -1.37
C TRP A 135 -4.20 -21.36 -0.70
N SER A 136 -3.93 -20.81 0.47
CA SER A 136 -4.84 -19.92 1.18
C SER A 136 -4.04 -18.92 2.01
N LYS A 137 -4.45 -17.65 1.98
CA LYS A 137 -3.90 -16.60 2.85
C LYS A 137 -5.04 -15.76 3.42
N THR A 138 -4.93 -15.48 4.71
CA THR A 138 -5.90 -14.67 5.46
C THR A 138 -5.27 -13.33 5.83
N TYR A 139 -6.02 -12.26 5.59
CA TYR A 139 -5.65 -10.88 5.83
C TYR A 139 -6.58 -10.32 6.90
N MET A 140 -6.02 -9.70 7.95
CA MET A 140 -6.82 -8.97 8.94
C MET A 140 -7.13 -7.59 8.38
N VAL A 141 -8.42 -7.28 8.30
CA VAL A 141 -8.94 -6.07 7.64
C VAL A 141 -9.47 -5.10 8.68
N ASN A 142 -10.36 -5.57 9.55
CA ASN A 142 -10.85 -4.80 10.69
C ASN A 142 -10.45 -5.48 11.98
N ASN A 143 -9.48 -4.90 12.69
CA ASN A 143 -9.09 -5.40 14.00
C ASN A 143 -10.18 -5.05 15.02
N PRO A 144 -10.80 -6.02 15.72
CA PRO A 144 -11.88 -5.74 16.67
C PRO A 144 -11.45 -4.93 17.91
N GLN A 145 -10.15 -4.68 18.07
CA GLN A 145 -9.61 -3.82 19.14
C GLN A 145 -9.49 -2.36 18.73
N ASP A 146 -9.58 -2.05 17.44
CA ASP A 146 -9.45 -0.70 16.92
C ASP A 146 -10.81 -0.01 16.91
N GLU A 147 -10.83 1.31 17.08
CA GLU A 147 -12.07 2.08 16.94
C GLU A 147 -12.39 2.28 15.45
N GLY A 148 -13.51 1.69 15.01
CA GLY A 148 -14.02 1.85 13.65
C GLY A 148 -13.76 0.66 12.73
N TYR A 149 -14.02 0.85 11.45
CA TYR A 149 -13.82 -0.15 10.40
C TYR A 149 -13.42 0.54 9.09
N ILE A 150 -12.74 -0.19 8.24
CA ILE A 150 -12.44 0.19 6.86
C ILE A 150 -13.47 -0.43 5.92
N ARG A 151 -13.74 0.28 4.82
CA ARG A 151 -14.63 -0.18 3.75
C ARG A 151 -13.88 -0.68 2.53
N THR A 152 -12.58 -0.43 2.46
CA THR A 152 -11.75 -0.76 1.31
C THR A 152 -10.46 -1.41 1.78
N TYR A 153 -9.98 -2.40 1.02
CA TYR A 153 -8.74 -3.08 1.33
C TYR A 153 -7.98 -3.43 0.05
N LEU A 154 -6.67 -3.22 0.06
CA LEU A 154 -5.79 -3.61 -1.04
C LEU A 154 -4.99 -4.86 -0.65
N ILE A 155 -5.10 -5.90 -1.47
CA ILE A 155 -4.26 -7.09 -1.38
C ILE A 155 -3.20 -7.02 -2.48
N THR A 156 -1.93 -7.00 -2.09
CA THR A 156 -0.81 -7.28 -2.99
C THR A 156 -0.64 -8.78 -3.15
N LEU A 157 -0.66 -9.24 -4.39
CA LEU A 157 -0.62 -10.65 -4.73
C LEU A 157 0.80 -11.08 -5.07
N GLU A 158 1.26 -12.17 -4.46
CA GLU A 158 2.57 -12.77 -4.74
C GLU A 158 2.56 -13.62 -6.03
N LYS A 159 1.38 -13.83 -6.61
CA LYS A 159 1.13 -14.66 -7.79
C LYS A 159 0.00 -14.06 -8.60
N THR A 160 0.08 -14.20 -9.93
CA THR A 160 -1.05 -13.93 -10.81
C THR A 160 -2.22 -14.84 -10.47
N LEU A 161 -3.44 -14.28 -10.43
CA LEU A 161 -4.67 -15.05 -10.22
C LEU A 161 -4.99 -15.91 -11.45
N LEU A 162 -4.38 -17.09 -11.51
CA LEU A 162 -4.68 -18.11 -12.52
C LEU A 162 -5.47 -19.25 -11.88
N GLY A 163 -6.54 -19.69 -12.55
CA GLY A 163 -7.41 -20.77 -12.08
C GLY A 163 -8.55 -20.30 -11.18
N ASP A 164 -9.16 -21.23 -10.45
CA ASP A 164 -10.35 -20.97 -9.64
C ASP A 164 -9.96 -20.38 -8.28
N TRP A 165 -9.87 -19.05 -8.22
CA TRP A 165 -9.65 -18.33 -6.98
C TRP A 165 -10.97 -17.98 -6.31
N THR A 166 -10.96 -17.92 -4.98
CA THR A 166 -12.09 -17.52 -4.17
C THR A 166 -11.65 -16.46 -3.17
N LEU A 167 -12.42 -15.39 -3.09
CA LEU A 167 -12.32 -14.38 -2.05
C LEU A 167 -13.49 -14.55 -1.07
N GLU A 168 -13.16 -14.58 0.21
CA GLU A 168 -14.14 -14.72 1.28
C GLU A 168 -13.99 -13.60 2.31
N THR A 169 -15.12 -13.15 2.85
CA THR A 169 -15.17 -12.32 4.06
C THR A 169 -15.44 -13.23 5.26
N LEU A 170 -14.79 -12.93 6.39
CA LEU A 170 -14.90 -13.75 7.60
C LEU A 170 -15.12 -12.90 8.84
N ASP A 171 -15.90 -13.45 9.78
CA ASP A 171 -16.10 -12.88 11.10
C ASP A 171 -14.88 -13.07 12.02
N ARG A 172 -15.02 -12.65 13.29
CA ARG A 172 -13.97 -12.77 14.31
C ARG A 172 -13.56 -14.21 14.59
N GLU A 173 -14.50 -15.13 14.57
CA GLU A 173 -14.32 -16.56 14.77
C GLU A 173 -13.81 -17.28 13.51
N LYS A 174 -13.60 -16.54 12.42
CA LYS A 174 -13.19 -17.03 11.09
C LYS A 174 -14.24 -17.91 10.41
N ASN A 175 -15.52 -17.71 10.74
CA ASN A 175 -16.61 -18.26 9.94
C ASN A 175 -16.75 -17.42 8.66
N VAL A 176 -17.06 -18.10 7.55
CA VAL A 176 -17.31 -17.42 6.28
C VAL A 176 -18.66 -16.70 6.36
N LEU A 177 -18.63 -15.39 6.12
CA LEU A 177 -19.82 -14.56 5.97
C LEU A 177 -20.30 -14.62 4.51
N HIS A 178 -19.38 -14.34 3.58
CA HIS A 178 -19.64 -14.34 2.15
C HIS A 178 -18.44 -14.89 1.36
N SER A 179 -18.71 -15.36 0.14
CA SER A 179 -17.73 -15.98 -0.76
C SER A 179 -18.05 -15.65 -2.21
N GLU A 180 -17.04 -15.29 -2.99
CA GLU A 180 -17.15 -15.03 -4.43
C GLU A 180 -15.97 -15.67 -5.18
N GLN A 181 -16.24 -16.25 -6.35
CA GLN A 181 -15.21 -16.76 -7.26
C GLN A 181 -14.68 -15.60 -8.11
N LEU A 182 -13.35 -15.50 -8.24
CA LEU A 182 -12.66 -14.44 -8.99
C LEU A 182 -12.49 -14.77 -10.47
#